data_AF-A0A3B0V4Q0-F1
#
_entry.id   AF-A0A3B0V4Q0-F1
#
_cell.length_a   1.000
_cell.length_b   1.000
_cell.length_c   1.000
_cell.angle_alpha   90.00
_cell.angle_beta   90.00
_cell.angle_gamma   90.00
#
_symmetry.space_group_name_H-M   'P 1'
#
loop_
_entity.id
_entity.type
_entity.pdbx_description
1 polymer ?
#
loop_
_entity_poly.entity_id
_entity_poly.type
_entity_poly.pdbx_seq_one_letter_code
_entity_poly.pdbx_strand_id
1 'polypeptide(L)' 'MLKFRFNPKYWNKSVDISHLRQEYCKTGLSRGSLDDSPFVQFGNWFEQAQNAKLNEPNAMSIATVSASGVPS' A
#
# COMPACT_ATOMS: atom_id res chain seq x y z
N MET A 1 41.97 -22.01 8.90
CA MET A 1 40.58 -21.92 9.43
C MET A 1 40.45 -20.64 10.24
N LEU A 2 40.00 -19.54 9.63
CA LEU A 2 39.81 -18.26 10.32
C LEU A 2 38.53 -18.32 11.16
N LYS A 3 38.64 -18.13 12.48
CA LYS A 3 37.49 -17.95 13.38
C LYS A 3 37.01 -16.50 13.26
N PHE A 4 35.91 -16.28 12.54
CA PHE A 4 35.20 -15.01 12.60
C PHE A 4 34.68 -14.81 14.02
N ARG A 5 35.15 -13.74 14.67
CA ARG A 5 34.85 -13.41 16.06
C ARG A 5 33.67 -12.45 16.04
N PHE A 6 32.50 -12.91 16.47
CA PHE A 6 31.30 -12.10 16.62
C PHE A 6 31.62 -10.93 17.56
N ASN A 7 31.44 -9.68 17.09
CA ASN A 7 31.67 -8.48 17.89
C ASN A 7 30.30 -7.93 18.34
N PRO A 8 29.89 -8.17 19.60
CA PRO A 8 28.57 -7.81 20.10
C PRO A 8 28.33 -6.29 20.19
N LYS A 9 29.37 -5.44 20.01
CA LYS A 9 29.23 -3.97 19.98
C LYS A 9 28.32 -3.46 18.85
N TYR A 10 28.13 -4.24 17.79
CA TYR A 10 27.35 -3.83 16.61
C TYR A 10 25.94 -4.45 16.54
N TRP A 11 25.55 -5.27 17.52
CA TRP A 11 24.26 -5.98 17.51
C TRP A 11 23.11 -5.23 18.20
N ASN A 12 23.37 -4.05 18.78
CA ASN A 12 22.35 -3.30 19.53
C ASN A 12 21.96 -1.98 18.86
N LYS A 13 21.49 -2.08 17.62
CA LYS A 13 20.40 -1.23 17.15
C LYS A 13 19.40 -2.19 16.53
N SER A 14 18.35 -2.53 17.27
CA SER A 14 17.09 -2.84 16.61
C SER A 14 16.87 -1.69 15.64
N VAL A 15 16.98 -1.93 14.34
CA VAL A 15 16.67 -0.91 13.35
C VAL A 15 15.20 -0.61 13.57
N ASP A 16 14.93 0.43 14.34
CA ASP A 16 13.59 0.88 14.62
C ASP A 16 13.07 1.51 13.33
N ILE A 17 12.54 0.65 12.45
CA ILE A 17 11.96 1.03 11.17
C ILE A 17 10.61 1.74 11.32
N SER A 18 10.13 1.99 12.54
CA SER A 18 8.84 2.64 12.77
C SER A 18 8.80 4.04 12.17
N HIS A 19 9.93 4.75 12.11
CA HIS A 19 10.06 6.05 11.45
C HIS A 19 9.94 6.01 9.91
N LEU A 20 9.99 4.81 9.29
CA LEU A 20 9.71 4.64 7.86
C LEU A 20 8.21 4.57 7.57
N ARG A 21 7.37 4.35 8.59
CA ARG A 21 5.92 4.39 8.41
C ARG A 21 5.49 5.83 8.24
N GLN A 22 5.15 6.20 7.01
CA GLN A 22 4.38 7.40 6.77
C GLN A 22 2.91 7.13 7.09
N GLU A 23 2.33 7.99 7.91
CA GLU A 23 0.88 8.04 8.07
C GLU A 23 0.27 8.76 6.85
N TYR A 24 -0.38 7.98 5.98
CA TYR A 24 -1.05 8.51 4.79
C TYR A 24 -2.49 9.01 5.08
N CYS A 25 -2.82 9.34 6.32
CA CYS A 25 -4.15 9.78 6.73
C CYS A 25 -4.30 11.31 6.55
N LYS A 26 -4.45 11.78 5.31
CA LYS A 26 -4.78 13.20 5.05
C LYS A 26 -6.24 13.54 5.34
N THR A 27 -7.15 12.56 5.27
CA THR A 27 -8.59 12.73 5.52
C THR A 27 -9.23 11.35 5.77
N GLY A 28 -10.18 11.26 6.70
CA GLY A 28 -10.88 10.02 6.99
C GLY A 28 -12.01 9.73 5.98
N LEU A 29 -12.39 8.46 5.85
CA LEU A 29 -13.54 8.03 5.04
C LEU A 29 -14.68 7.58 5.96
N SER A 30 -15.86 8.19 5.83
CA SER A 30 -17.04 7.83 6.61
C SER A 30 -18.14 7.24 5.71
N ARG A 31 -19.04 6.42 6.25
CA ARG A 31 -20.16 5.89 5.44
C ARG A 31 -21.06 6.98 4.90
N GLY A 32 -21.35 8.02 5.70
CA GLY A 32 -22.22 9.13 5.27
C GLY A 32 -21.60 10.06 4.23
N SER A 33 -20.31 9.91 3.94
CA SER A 33 -19.62 10.66 2.87
C SER A 33 -19.46 9.86 1.58
N LEU A 34 -20.07 8.66 1.49
CA LEU A 34 -20.05 7.84 0.30
C LEU A 34 -21.38 7.96 -0.44
N ASP A 35 -21.32 7.87 -1.76
CA ASP A 35 -22.49 7.66 -2.60
C ASP A 35 -23.03 6.24 -2.39
N ASP A 36 -24.36 6.09 -2.43
CA ASP A 36 -25.02 4.79 -2.30
C ASP A 36 -24.75 3.88 -3.51
N SER A 37 -24.50 4.48 -4.68
CA SER A 37 -24.13 3.75 -5.89
C SER A 37 -22.61 3.52 -5.93
N PRO A 38 -22.15 2.27 -5.94
CA PRO A 38 -20.71 1.97 -5.99
C PRO A 38 -20.06 2.45 -7.29
N PHE A 39 -20.81 2.52 -8.39
CA PHE A 39 -20.31 3.01 -9.67
C PHE A 39 -20.12 4.53 -9.66
N VAL A 40 -21.05 5.27 -9.05
CA VAL A 40 -20.92 6.72 -8.88
C VAL A 40 -19.75 7.03 -7.94
N GLN A 41 -19.65 6.30 -6.83
CA GLN A 41 -18.54 6.47 -5.89
C GLN A 41 -17.17 6.20 -6.51
N PHE A 42 -17.06 5.15 -7.33
CA PHE A 42 -15.84 4.88 -8.10
C PHE A 42 -15.52 6.04 -9.06
N GLY A 43 -16.53 6.54 -9.79
CA GLY A 43 -16.37 7.69 -10.69
C GLY A 43 -15.82 8.93 -9.98
N ASN A 44 -16.35 9.24 -8.79
CA ASN A 44 -15.88 10.35 -7.97
C ASN A 44 -14.39 10.19 -7.58
N TRP A 45 -13.98 9.00 -7.17
CA TRP A 45 -12.57 8.74 -6.84
C TRP A 45 -11.66 8.78 -8.07
N PHE A 46 -12.14 8.26 -9.20
CA PHE A 46 -11.39 8.28 -10.45
C PHE A 46 -11.17 9.72 -10.95
N GLU A 47 -12.18 10.58 -10.87
CA GLU A 47 -12.05 12.01 -11.16
C GLU A 47 -11.05 12.70 -10.23
N GLN A 48 -11.12 12.43 -8.92
CA GLN A 48 -10.15 12.96 -7.96
C GLN A 48 -8.71 12.54 -8.28
N ALA A 49 -8.48 11.28 -8.67
CA ALA A 49 -7.17 10.77 -9.07
C ALA A 49 -6.63 11.45 -10.33
N GLN A 50 -7.50 11.68 -11.33
CA GLN A 50 -7.15 12.44 -12.55
C GLN A 50 -6.81 13.91 -12.23
N ASN A 51 -7.63 14.57 -11.40
CA ASN A 51 -7.41 15.96 -11.00
C ASN A 51 -6.13 16.14 -10.17
N ALA A 52 -5.76 15.12 -9.38
CA ALA A 52 -4.48 15.04 -8.67
C ALA A 52 -3.28 14.75 -9.59
N LYS A 53 -3.52 14.49 -10.89
CA LYS A 53 -2.51 14.19 -11.91
C LYS A 53 -1.61 13.02 -11.51
N LEU A 54 -2.21 11.98 -10.91
CA LEU A 54 -1.50 10.74 -10.65
C LEU A 54 -1.15 10.05 -11.97
N ASN A 55 -0.02 9.32 -11.99
CA ASN A 55 0.35 8.52 -13.16
C ASN A 55 -0.58 7.32 -13.28
N GLU A 56 -1.04 7.04 -14.50
CA GLU A 56 -1.88 5.88 -14.84
C GLU A 56 -3.03 5.64 -13.83
N PRO A 57 -3.93 6.61 -13.60
CA PRO A 57 -5.00 6.48 -12.60
C PRO A 57 -6.00 5.35 -12.96
N ASN A 58 -5.97 4.88 -14.20
CA ASN A 58 -6.73 3.76 -14.74
C ASN A 58 -5.99 2.42 -14.67
N ALA A 59 -4.72 2.38 -14.24
CA ALA A 59 -4.00 1.12 -14.08
C ALA A 59 -4.63 0.29 -12.95
N MET A 60 -4.82 -1.00 -13.21
CA MET A 60 -5.40 -1.96 -12.27
C MET A 60 -4.51 -3.18 -12.19
N SER A 61 -4.32 -3.71 -10.98
CA SER A 61 -3.72 -5.03 -10.77
C SER A 61 -4.85 -6.06 -10.74
N ILE A 62 -4.86 -6.95 -11.74
CA ILE A 62 -5.86 -8.00 -11.88
C ILE A 62 -5.20 -9.30 -11.46
N ALA A 63 -5.84 -10.02 -10.54
CA ALA A 63 -5.44 -11.37 -10.17
C ALA A 63 -6.43 -12.36 -10.79
N THR A 64 -5.91 -13.38 -11.44
CA THR A 64 -6.68 -14.57 -11.85
C THR A 64 -6.22 -15.79 -11.08
N VAL A 65 -6.93 -16.90 -11.19
CA VAL A 65 -6.58 -18.14 -10.50
C VAL A 65 -6.68 -19.32 -11.47
N SER A 66 -5.67 -20.19 -11.44
CA SER A 66 -5.73 -21.45 -12.17
C SER A 66 -6.81 -22.38 -11.60
N ALA A 67 -7.17 -23.44 -12.35
CA ALA A 67 -8.04 -24.49 -11.84
C ALA A 67 -7.48 -25.19 -10.57
N SER A 68 -6.17 -25.15 -10.36
CA SER A 68 -5.50 -25.66 -9.16
C SER A 68 -5.44 -24.67 -7.99
N GLY A 69 -6.05 -23.49 -8.13
CA GLY A 69 -6.12 -22.49 -7.05
C GLY A 69 -4.88 -21.60 -6.94
N VAL A 70 -4.00 -21.57 -7.94
CA VAL A 70 -2.77 -20.76 -7.91
C VAL A 70 -3.03 -19.38 -8.52
N PRO A 71 -2.73 -18.26 -7.81
CA PRO A 71 -2.96 -16.91 -8.32
C PRO A 71 -1.90 -16.50 -9.36
N SER A 72 -2.31 -15.65 -10.31
CA SER A 72 -1.45 -15.04 -11.34
C SER A 72 -1.83 -13.58 -11.57
#